data_AF-A0AAF0CM68-F1
#
_entry.id   AF-A0AAF0CM68-F1
#
_cell.length_a   1.000
_cell.length_b   1.000
_cell.length_c   1.000
_cell.angle_alpha   90.00
_cell.angle_beta   90.00
_cell.angle_gamma   90.00
#
_symmetry.space_group_name_H-M   'P 1'
#
loop_
_entity.id
_entity.type
_entity.pdbx_description
1 polymer ?
#
loop_
_entity_poly.entity_id
_entity_poly.type
_entity_poly.pdbx_seq_one_letter_code
_entity_poly.pdbx_strand_id
1 'polypeptide(L)'
;MSATIDIDANRTLLNRYRFVLHGTMHTLAGWLPQSATFELKCELGRAIWECAQHVNALYLRLREIQSPAFQPPPDEALVHLMAELPHAPDEFGIALAWQDVIVPDLIRALEHHENATFPNSDQPSVYAAHHILLDLRDQQKRLHLVIETARAEGRIKADAETWRDYVQVLLDAAGGVSGNGSRAVTPTSAPACRHAFETPREARRDERFTRPGADEELMPDEADYDRHTVEEFERYSTEMLAAETVAVVMHSFPRMPWGFQFDSARHLYDEVRHCLMGFEWMRQRGFDPFNSPQYLHIFTWRTQFPPVMQYCLLTMGNEVHAFPYRHRRVEEHKKTGDALSEQFVRYDIADETQHVRFGKRWLPEMLKHVGEPKSTDDYVAATISVWENEYKTGKLSLNVE
;
A
#
# COMPACT_ATOMS: atom_id res chain seq x y z
N MET A 1 19.78 -13.12 33.71
CA MET A 1 20.16 -11.96 32.87
C MET A 1 19.86 -12.37 31.44
N SER A 2 19.03 -11.63 30.71
CA SER A 2 18.89 -11.86 29.27
C SER A 2 20.28 -11.72 28.65
N ALA A 3 20.70 -12.66 27.80
CA ALA A 3 21.98 -12.54 27.11
C ALA A 3 21.96 -11.26 26.26
N THR A 4 23.01 -10.46 26.34
CA THR A 4 23.14 -9.26 25.50
C THR A 4 23.35 -9.68 24.06
N ILE A 5 22.60 -9.07 23.13
CA ILE A 5 22.70 -9.25 21.69
C ILE A 5 24.04 -8.67 21.22
N ASP A 6 24.96 -9.52 20.78
CA ASP A 6 26.19 -9.09 20.13
C ASP A 6 25.95 -8.58 18.71
N ILE A 7 26.99 -8.02 18.07
CA ILE A 7 26.85 -7.40 16.74
C ILE A 7 26.44 -8.38 15.64
N ASP A 8 26.87 -9.65 15.70
CA ASP A 8 26.55 -10.67 14.70
C ASP A 8 25.10 -11.16 14.85
N ALA A 9 24.66 -11.36 16.09
CA ALA A 9 23.26 -11.64 16.43
C ALA A 9 22.35 -10.47 16.04
N ASN A 10 22.76 -9.24 16.35
CA ASN A 10 22.05 -8.00 16.01
C ASN A 10 21.83 -7.89 14.50
N ARG A 11 22.90 -8.04 13.71
CA ARG A 11 22.83 -8.05 12.25
C ARG A 11 21.78 -9.06 11.75
N THR A 12 21.81 -10.27 12.29
CA THR A 12 20.89 -11.35 11.90
C THR A 12 19.45 -10.98 12.23
N LEU A 13 19.19 -10.47 13.44
CA LEU A 13 17.86 -10.05 13.89
C LEU A 13 17.30 -8.90 13.04
N LEU A 14 18.07 -7.83 12.84
CA LEU A 14 17.64 -6.71 11.99
C LEU A 14 17.33 -7.16 10.56
N ASN A 15 18.12 -8.11 10.03
CA ASN A 15 17.87 -8.67 8.71
C ASN A 15 16.55 -9.44 8.64
N ARG A 16 16.20 -10.18 9.69
CA ARG A 16 14.91 -10.89 9.80
C ARG A 16 13.74 -9.93 9.91
N TYR A 17 13.82 -8.92 10.79
CA TYR A 17 12.76 -7.92 10.98
C TYR A 17 12.48 -7.19 9.67
N ARG A 18 13.55 -6.75 9.01
CA ARG A 18 13.46 -6.08 7.71
C ARG A 18 12.84 -7.00 6.66
N PHE A 19 13.23 -8.27 6.63
CA PHE A 19 12.68 -9.24 5.68
C PHE A 19 11.18 -9.45 5.86
N VAL A 20 10.71 -9.60 7.10
CA VAL A 20 9.28 -9.72 7.43
C VAL A 20 8.53 -8.45 7.03
N LEU A 21 8.98 -7.27 7.47
CA LEU A 21 8.34 -6.00 7.12
C LEU A 21 8.27 -5.77 5.60
N HIS A 22 9.35 -6.08 4.88
CA HIS A 22 9.40 -5.94 3.42
C HIS A 22 8.47 -6.93 2.70
N GLY A 23 8.43 -8.20 3.14
CA GLY A 23 7.52 -9.20 2.57
C GLY A 23 6.05 -8.89 2.88
N THR A 24 5.76 -8.40 4.08
CA THR A 24 4.42 -7.91 4.45
C THR A 24 4.01 -6.74 3.57
N MET A 25 4.85 -5.70 3.44
CA MET A 25 4.59 -4.56 2.55
C MET A 25 4.22 -5.00 1.13
N HIS A 26 4.99 -5.92 0.56
CA HIS A 26 4.77 -6.44 -0.79
C HIS A 26 3.49 -7.28 -0.91
N THR A 27 3.17 -8.07 0.13
CA THR A 27 1.94 -8.85 0.21
C THR A 27 0.71 -7.94 0.28
N LEU A 28 0.75 -6.94 1.16
CA LEU A 28 -0.35 -5.99 1.32
C LEU A 28 -0.59 -5.17 0.05
N ALA A 29 0.48 -4.78 -0.67
CA ALA A 29 0.34 -4.11 -1.97
C ALA A 29 -0.40 -4.99 -3.00
N GLY A 30 -0.13 -6.30 -3.03
CA GLY A 30 -0.87 -7.22 -3.89
C GLY A 30 -2.34 -7.41 -3.48
N TRP A 31 -2.62 -7.36 -2.17
CA TRP A 31 -3.98 -7.53 -1.61
C TRP A 31 -4.85 -6.27 -1.65
N LEU A 32 -4.25 -5.07 -1.68
CA LEU A 32 -4.99 -3.80 -1.66
C LEU A 32 -6.15 -3.75 -2.69
N PRO A 33 -5.95 -4.05 -3.99
CA PRO A 33 -7.05 -4.13 -4.96
C PRO A 33 -8.05 -5.29 -4.73
N GLN A 34 -7.64 -6.38 -4.06
CA GLN A 34 -8.50 -7.55 -3.79
C GLN A 34 -9.38 -7.38 -2.55
N SER A 35 -8.99 -6.52 -1.62
CA SER A 35 -9.83 -6.18 -0.46
C SER A 35 -11.07 -5.43 -0.92
N ALA A 36 -12.23 -5.77 -0.35
CA ALA A 36 -13.49 -5.08 -0.60
C ALA A 36 -13.78 -4.08 0.52
N THR A 37 -13.56 -4.49 1.77
CA THR A 37 -13.88 -3.70 2.97
C THR A 37 -13.13 -2.38 2.96
N PHE A 38 -13.86 -1.26 2.93
CA PHE A 38 -13.25 0.07 2.73
C PHE A 38 -12.26 0.43 3.85
N GLU A 39 -12.62 0.23 5.11
CA GLU A 39 -11.76 0.53 6.26
C GLU A 39 -10.51 -0.35 6.25
N LEU A 40 -10.65 -1.63 5.89
CA LEU A 40 -9.51 -2.53 5.75
C LEU A 40 -8.58 -2.03 4.64
N LYS A 41 -9.12 -1.65 3.48
CA LYS A 41 -8.34 -1.13 2.37
C LYS A 41 -7.55 0.14 2.74
N CYS A 42 -8.18 1.06 3.48
CA CYS A 42 -7.50 2.24 4.00
C CYS A 42 -6.34 1.85 4.94
N GLU A 43 -6.54 0.89 5.84
CA GLU A 43 -5.50 0.41 6.75
C GLU A 43 -4.38 -0.35 6.02
N LEU A 44 -4.70 -1.13 4.97
CA LEU A 44 -3.69 -1.76 4.13
C LEU A 44 -2.79 -0.72 3.47
N GLY A 45 -3.39 0.31 2.87
CA GLY A 45 -2.66 1.40 2.22
C GLY A 45 -1.74 2.15 3.18
N ARG A 46 -2.24 2.47 4.37
CA ARG A 46 -1.44 3.10 5.43
C ARG A 46 -0.28 2.20 5.88
N ALA A 47 -0.54 0.92 6.09
CA ALA A 47 0.47 -0.01 6.55
C ALA A 47 1.55 -0.33 5.52
N ILE A 48 1.24 -0.29 4.23
CA ILE A 48 2.26 -0.37 3.17
C ILE A 48 3.29 0.75 3.35
N TRP A 49 2.83 1.98 3.57
CA TRP A 49 3.72 3.12 3.83
C TRP A 49 4.44 3.00 5.18
N GLU A 50 3.75 2.64 6.27
CA GLU A 50 4.39 2.44 7.59
C GLU A 50 5.48 1.34 7.51
N CYS A 51 5.20 0.20 6.86
CA CYS A 51 6.20 -0.83 6.60
C CYS A 51 7.38 -0.29 5.79
N ALA A 52 7.15 0.56 4.78
CA ALA A 52 8.23 1.17 4.02
C ALA A 52 9.13 2.06 4.89
N GLN A 53 8.54 2.83 5.80
CA GLN A 53 9.29 3.63 6.79
C GLN A 53 10.15 2.73 7.69
N HIS A 54 9.59 1.63 8.19
CA HIS A 54 10.28 0.67 9.05
C HIS A 54 11.42 -0.05 8.33
N VAL A 55 11.15 -0.55 7.12
CA VAL A 55 12.16 -1.18 6.27
C VAL A 55 13.28 -0.19 5.96
N ASN A 56 12.98 1.08 5.70
CA ASN A 56 14.00 2.08 5.43
C ASN A 56 14.90 2.34 6.65
N ALA A 57 14.32 2.46 7.85
CA ALA A 57 15.09 2.61 9.09
C ALA A 57 16.04 1.42 9.31
N LEU A 58 15.54 0.19 9.16
CA LEU A 58 16.34 -1.03 9.28
C LEU A 58 17.36 -1.18 8.15
N TYR A 59 17.02 -0.76 6.93
CA TYR A 59 17.92 -0.78 5.78
C TYR A 59 19.13 0.12 6.01
N LEU A 60 18.90 1.36 6.45
CA LEU A 60 19.99 2.30 6.75
C LEU A 60 20.91 1.73 7.82
N ARG A 61 20.34 1.15 8.88
CA ARG A 61 21.13 0.50 9.93
C ARG A 61 21.91 -0.71 9.42
N LEU A 62 21.27 -1.60 8.65
CA LEU A 62 21.91 -2.79 8.09
C LEU A 62 23.08 -2.42 7.18
N ARG A 63 23.02 -1.33 6.41
CA ARG A 63 24.14 -0.88 5.56
C ARG A 63 25.40 -0.54 6.34
N GLU A 64 25.29 -0.20 7.62
CA GLU A 64 26.42 0.13 8.49
C GLU A 64 27.13 -1.13 9.02
N ILE A 65 26.40 -2.24 9.15
CA ILE A 65 26.87 -3.46 9.84
C ILE A 65 26.81 -4.73 8.98
N GLN A 66 26.34 -4.63 7.73
CA GLN A 66 26.15 -5.73 6.79
C GLN A 66 26.32 -5.24 5.34
N SER A 67 26.91 -6.09 4.49
CA SER A 67 26.91 -5.92 3.04
C SER A 67 26.71 -7.28 2.35
N PRO A 68 25.71 -7.43 1.46
CA PRO A 68 24.68 -6.45 1.09
C PRO A 68 23.66 -6.24 2.22
N ALA A 69 23.10 -5.02 2.35
CA ALA A 69 22.07 -4.73 3.35
C ALA A 69 20.77 -5.50 3.10
N PHE A 70 20.41 -5.71 1.83
CA PHE A 70 19.28 -6.55 1.44
C PHE A 70 19.78 -7.94 1.04
N GLN A 71 19.45 -8.92 1.87
CA GLN A 71 19.61 -10.35 1.57
C GLN A 71 18.54 -11.17 2.31
N PRO A 72 18.08 -12.31 1.76
CA PRO A 72 17.23 -13.22 2.51
C PRO A 72 17.90 -13.64 3.83
N PRO A 73 17.16 -13.79 4.94
CA PRO A 73 17.70 -14.39 6.14
C PRO A 73 18.07 -15.86 5.87
N PRO A 74 19.11 -16.40 6.51
CA PRO A 74 19.47 -17.82 6.41
C PRO A 74 18.50 -18.69 7.25
N ASP A 75 17.21 -18.59 6.95
CA ASP A 75 16.13 -19.32 7.62
C ASP A 75 15.05 -19.68 6.60
N GLU A 76 15.13 -20.90 6.08
CA GLU A 76 14.22 -21.40 5.04
C GLU A 76 12.77 -21.41 5.51
N ALA A 77 12.51 -21.65 6.80
CA ALA A 77 11.16 -21.66 7.34
C ALA A 77 10.55 -20.24 7.35
N LEU A 78 11.34 -19.22 7.69
CA LEU A 78 10.88 -17.83 7.62
C LEU A 78 10.65 -17.38 6.17
N VAL A 79 11.55 -17.77 5.26
CA VAL A 79 11.40 -17.49 3.82
C VAL A 79 10.14 -18.16 3.27
N HIS A 80 9.87 -19.41 3.65
CA HIS A 80 8.67 -20.14 3.26
C HIS A 80 7.40 -19.50 3.81
N LEU A 81 7.37 -19.09 5.08
CA LEU A 81 6.25 -18.35 5.65
C LEU A 81 5.91 -17.10 4.83
N MET A 82 6.92 -16.27 4.50
CA MET A 82 6.66 -15.04 3.76
C MET A 82 6.23 -15.31 2.31
N ALA A 83 6.64 -16.44 1.73
CA ALA A 83 6.18 -16.87 0.41
C ALA A 83 4.73 -17.40 0.45
N GLU A 84 4.29 -17.98 1.56
CA GLU A 84 2.91 -18.47 1.73
C GLU A 84 1.91 -17.38 2.07
N LEU A 85 2.33 -16.31 2.75
CA LEU A 85 1.46 -15.24 3.25
C LEU A 85 0.47 -14.65 2.21
N PRO A 86 0.85 -14.42 0.93
CA PRO A 86 -0.09 -13.91 -0.07
C PRO A 86 -1.26 -14.83 -0.38
N HIS A 87 -1.18 -16.12 -0.06
CA HIS A 87 -2.14 -17.15 -0.48
C HIS A 87 -3.36 -17.32 0.44
N ALA A 88 -3.73 -16.24 1.14
CA ALA A 88 -4.89 -16.22 2.01
C ALA A 88 -6.20 -16.49 1.23
N PRO A 89 -7.21 -17.13 1.85
CA PRO A 89 -8.50 -17.40 1.20
C PRO A 89 -9.27 -16.13 0.82
N ASP A 90 -9.16 -15.08 1.64
CA ASP A 90 -9.89 -13.83 1.50
C ASP A 90 -9.19 -12.68 2.26
N GLU A 91 -9.79 -11.49 2.19
CA GLU A 91 -9.25 -10.27 2.80
C GLU A 91 -9.12 -10.37 4.34
N PHE A 92 -9.96 -11.18 4.99
CA PHE A 92 -9.87 -11.38 6.44
C PHE A 92 -8.86 -12.46 6.81
N GLY A 93 -8.60 -13.44 5.94
CA GLY A 93 -7.49 -14.36 6.09
C GLY A 93 -6.15 -13.61 6.16
N ILE A 94 -5.91 -12.68 5.23
CA ILE A 94 -4.68 -11.86 5.28
C ILE A 94 -4.68 -10.89 6.47
N ALA A 95 -5.82 -10.27 6.81
CA ALA A 95 -5.90 -9.36 7.94
C ALA A 95 -5.62 -10.07 9.28
N LEU A 96 -6.18 -11.26 9.51
CA LEU A 96 -5.93 -12.05 10.73
C LEU A 96 -4.50 -12.57 10.78
N ALA A 97 -3.97 -13.12 9.67
CA ALA A 97 -2.57 -13.56 9.62
C ALA A 97 -1.61 -12.41 9.99
N TRP A 98 -1.89 -11.20 9.51
CA TRP A 98 -1.07 -10.04 9.80
C TRP A 98 -1.25 -9.53 11.25
N GLN A 99 -2.50 -9.30 11.68
CA GLN A 99 -2.84 -8.72 12.99
C GLN A 99 -2.54 -9.66 14.16
N ASP A 100 -2.86 -10.94 14.02
CA ASP A 100 -2.86 -11.89 15.14
C ASP A 100 -1.57 -12.72 15.21
N VAL A 101 -0.82 -12.81 14.11
CA VAL A 101 0.38 -13.67 14.04
C VAL A 101 1.65 -12.85 13.81
N ILE A 102 1.75 -12.15 12.67
CA ILE A 102 3.00 -11.48 12.27
C ILE A 102 3.32 -10.27 13.15
N VAL A 103 2.38 -9.34 13.33
CA VAL A 103 2.61 -8.11 14.10
C VAL A 103 2.89 -8.38 15.58
N PRO A 104 2.13 -9.24 16.29
CA PRO A 104 2.40 -9.51 17.70
C PRO A 104 3.77 -10.15 17.95
N ASP A 105 4.22 -11.06 17.07
CA ASP A 105 5.55 -11.67 17.20
C ASP A 105 6.68 -10.67 16.86
N LEU A 106 6.48 -9.83 15.84
CA LEU A 106 7.41 -8.75 15.52
C LEU A 106 7.53 -7.73 16.67
N ILE A 107 6.42 -7.33 17.28
CA ILE A 107 6.42 -6.46 18.48
C ILE A 107 7.24 -7.11 19.60
N ARG A 108 6.96 -8.37 19.93
CA ARG A 108 7.71 -9.10 20.97
C ARG A 108 9.20 -9.19 20.65
N ALA A 109 9.57 -9.42 19.40
CA ALA A 109 10.97 -9.48 18.97
C ALA A 109 11.67 -8.11 19.13
N LEU A 110 11.00 -7.02 18.75
CA LEU A 110 11.52 -5.65 18.88
C LEU A 110 11.60 -5.19 20.34
N GLU A 111 10.60 -5.51 21.17
CA GLU A 111 10.63 -5.22 22.61
C GLU A 111 11.79 -5.94 23.30
N HIS A 112 12.06 -7.19 22.91
CA HIS A 112 13.25 -7.89 23.37
C HIS A 112 14.53 -7.17 22.91
N HIS A 113 14.60 -6.75 21.65
CA HIS A 113 15.75 -6.07 21.07
C HIS A 113 16.06 -4.75 21.80
N GLU A 114 15.05 -3.93 22.10
CA GLU A 114 15.22 -2.67 22.84
C GLU A 114 15.89 -2.87 24.21
N ASN A 115 15.62 -3.99 24.88
CA ASN A 115 16.09 -4.25 26.24
C ASN A 115 17.34 -5.15 26.32
N ALA A 116 17.62 -5.92 25.28
CA ALA A 116 18.68 -6.93 25.28
C ALA A 116 19.93 -6.51 24.50
N THR A 117 20.09 -5.25 24.10
CA THR A 117 21.27 -4.79 23.34
C THR A 117 22.19 -3.86 24.15
N PHE A 118 23.33 -3.46 23.57
CA PHE A 118 24.29 -2.53 24.18
C PHE A 118 23.78 -1.09 24.12
N PRO A 119 23.49 -0.43 25.27
CA PRO A 119 22.80 0.88 25.28
C PRO A 119 23.53 1.99 24.53
N ASN A 120 24.86 1.99 24.50
CA ASN A 120 25.63 3.02 23.79
C ASN A 120 26.04 2.59 22.38
N SER A 121 26.51 1.34 22.23
CA SER A 121 27.09 0.86 20.97
C SER A 121 26.03 0.56 19.92
N ASP A 122 24.82 0.17 20.34
CA ASP A 122 23.72 -0.19 19.44
C ASP A 122 22.50 0.72 19.55
N GLN A 123 22.69 1.91 20.15
CA GLN A 123 21.64 2.92 20.26
C GLN A 123 20.92 3.24 18.94
N PRO A 124 21.57 3.24 17.76
CA PRO A 124 20.86 3.42 16.49
C PRO A 124 19.81 2.33 16.20
N SER A 125 20.08 1.07 16.56
CA SER A 125 19.12 -0.02 16.38
C SER A 125 17.98 0.07 17.39
N VAL A 126 18.28 0.47 18.63
CA VAL A 126 17.25 0.76 19.66
C VAL A 126 16.35 1.89 19.18
N TYR A 127 16.91 2.97 18.63
CA TYR A 127 16.15 4.09 18.10
C TYR A 127 15.20 3.64 16.99
N ALA A 128 15.67 2.83 16.04
CA ALA A 128 14.83 2.28 14.98
C ALA A 128 13.71 1.38 15.57
N ALA A 129 14.05 0.45 16.46
CA ALA A 129 13.07 -0.45 17.10
C ALA A 129 11.98 0.32 17.85
N HIS A 130 12.35 1.40 18.55
CA HIS A 130 11.42 2.24 19.30
C HIS A 130 10.34 2.86 18.41
N HIS A 131 10.73 3.45 17.29
CA HIS A 131 9.79 4.10 16.38
C HIS A 131 8.92 3.08 15.64
N ILE A 132 9.50 1.94 15.26
CA ILE A 132 8.73 0.84 14.67
C ILE A 132 7.66 0.34 15.66
N LEU A 133 8.00 0.21 16.94
CA LEU A 133 7.05 -0.21 17.99
C LEU A 133 5.91 0.77 18.20
N LEU A 134 6.14 2.08 18.08
CA LEU A 134 5.07 3.09 18.15
C LEU A 134 4.03 2.83 17.06
N ASP A 135 4.47 2.72 15.82
CA ASP A 135 3.58 2.54 14.68
C ASP A 135 2.87 1.18 14.72
N LEU A 136 3.58 0.09 15.01
CA LEU A 136 2.97 -1.26 15.06
C LEU A 136 1.90 -1.37 16.15
N ARG A 137 2.09 -0.76 17.32
CA ARG A 137 1.09 -0.75 18.40
C ARG A 137 -0.14 0.07 18.02
N ASP A 138 0.04 1.19 17.32
CA ASP A 138 -1.10 1.99 16.85
C ASP A 138 -1.82 1.31 15.69
N GLN A 139 -1.10 0.64 14.81
CA GLN A 139 -1.66 -0.19 13.74
C GLN A 139 -2.52 -1.32 14.32
N GLN A 140 -2.05 -2.02 15.37
CA GLN A 140 -2.85 -3.05 16.05
C GLN A 140 -4.18 -2.50 16.56
N LYS A 141 -4.19 -1.30 17.16
CA LYS A 141 -5.44 -0.70 17.66
C LYS A 141 -6.42 -0.42 16.53
N ARG A 142 -5.96 0.15 15.41
CA ARG A 142 -6.82 0.48 14.28
C ARG A 142 -7.38 -0.79 13.61
N LEU A 143 -6.52 -1.76 13.33
CA LEU A 143 -6.92 -2.99 12.65
C LEU A 143 -7.80 -3.89 13.52
N HIS A 144 -7.60 -3.88 14.85
CA HIS A 144 -8.49 -4.57 15.79
C HIS A 144 -9.94 -4.09 15.66
N LEU A 145 -10.17 -2.78 15.53
CA LEU A 145 -11.53 -2.24 15.34
C LEU A 145 -12.16 -2.75 14.03
N VAL A 146 -11.39 -2.79 12.94
CA VAL A 146 -11.86 -3.29 11.63
C VAL A 146 -12.23 -4.78 11.72
N ILE A 147 -11.37 -5.58 12.35
CA ILE A 147 -11.57 -7.03 12.52
C ILE A 147 -12.77 -7.32 13.43
N GLU A 148 -12.92 -6.64 14.57
CA GLU A 148 -14.04 -6.88 15.48
C GLU A 148 -15.38 -6.46 14.86
N THR A 149 -15.40 -5.36 14.10
CA THR A 149 -16.58 -4.96 13.32
C THR A 149 -16.97 -6.06 12.32
N ALA A 150 -16.01 -6.52 11.52
CA ALA A 150 -16.25 -7.58 10.55
C ALA A 150 -16.68 -8.91 11.22
N ARG A 151 -16.13 -9.22 12.40
CA ARG A 151 -16.50 -10.39 13.21
C ARG A 151 -17.95 -10.29 13.69
N ALA A 152 -18.35 -9.15 14.23
CA ALA A 152 -19.71 -8.90 14.70
C ALA A 152 -20.75 -8.98 13.55
N GLU A 153 -20.35 -8.58 12.35
CA GLU A 153 -21.16 -8.66 11.13
C GLU A 153 -21.11 -10.06 10.45
N GLY A 154 -20.37 -11.01 11.00
CA GLY A 154 -20.26 -12.37 10.46
C GLY A 154 -19.47 -12.48 9.14
N ARG A 155 -18.64 -11.48 8.82
CA ARG A 155 -17.82 -11.44 7.59
C ARG A 155 -16.54 -12.28 7.69
N ILE A 156 -16.08 -12.58 8.91
CA ILE A 156 -14.94 -13.48 9.15
C ILE A 156 -15.41 -14.93 9.12
N LYS A 157 -14.95 -15.69 8.12
CA LYS A 157 -15.31 -17.10 7.91
C LYS A 157 -14.31 -18.05 8.59
N ALA A 158 -14.72 -19.31 8.76
CA ALA A 158 -13.86 -20.36 9.33
C ALA A 158 -12.56 -20.57 8.54
N ASP A 159 -12.58 -20.34 7.23
CA ASP A 159 -11.39 -20.45 6.37
C ASP A 159 -10.33 -19.39 6.71
N ALA A 160 -10.74 -18.16 7.07
CA ALA A 160 -9.83 -17.09 7.49
C ALA A 160 -9.14 -17.43 8.83
N GLU A 161 -9.89 -18.01 9.77
CA GLU A 161 -9.36 -18.50 11.06
C GLU A 161 -8.40 -19.68 10.85
N THR A 162 -8.77 -20.63 9.99
CA THR A 162 -7.92 -21.78 9.62
C THR A 162 -6.62 -21.32 8.96
N TRP A 163 -6.70 -20.29 8.12
CA TRP A 163 -5.52 -19.68 7.49
C TRP A 163 -4.62 -18.99 8.52
N ARG A 164 -5.17 -18.21 9.45
CA ARG A 164 -4.40 -17.62 10.56
C ARG A 164 -3.64 -18.69 11.33
N ASP A 165 -4.30 -19.79 11.70
CA ASP A 165 -3.67 -20.88 12.46
C ASP A 165 -2.55 -21.54 11.67
N TYR A 166 -2.73 -21.72 10.36
CA TYR A 166 -1.67 -22.21 9.47
C TYR A 166 -0.45 -21.27 9.46
N VAL A 167 -0.67 -19.96 9.34
CA VAL A 167 0.42 -18.96 9.40
C VAL A 167 1.12 -18.99 10.76
N GLN A 168 0.40 -19.19 11.86
CA GLN A 168 1.00 -19.36 13.19
C GLN A 168 1.93 -20.59 13.24
N VAL A 169 1.51 -21.73 12.68
CA VAL A 169 2.37 -22.93 12.65
C VAL A 169 3.62 -22.70 11.79
N LEU A 170 3.50 -21.99 10.67
CA LEU A 170 4.66 -21.61 9.86
C LEU A 170 5.62 -20.70 10.64
N LEU A 171 5.08 -19.76 11.43
CA LEU A 171 5.87 -18.86 12.26
C LEU A 171 6.60 -19.62 13.37
N ASP A 172 5.92 -20.57 14.00
CA ASP A 172 6.50 -21.44 15.03
C ASP A 172 7.61 -22.33 14.43
N ALA A 173 7.47 -22.81 13.19
CA ALA A 173 8.53 -23.54 12.50
C ALA A 173 9.77 -22.66 12.21
N ALA A 174 9.57 -21.35 12.03
CA ALA A 174 10.65 -20.37 11.92
C ALA A 174 11.28 -20.00 13.28
N GLY A 175 10.72 -20.47 14.40
CA GLY A 175 11.13 -20.06 15.75
C GLY A 175 10.73 -18.61 16.08
N GLY A 176 9.65 -18.13 15.46
CA GLY A 176 9.24 -16.73 15.49
C GLY A 176 10.03 -15.83 14.53
N VAL A 177 9.66 -14.56 14.48
CA VAL A 177 10.32 -13.49 13.71
C VAL A 177 11.77 -13.34 14.18
N SER A 178 12.05 -13.48 15.47
CA SER A 178 13.44 -13.45 15.98
C SER A 178 14.24 -14.72 15.63
N GLY A 179 13.57 -15.85 15.46
CA GLY A 179 14.21 -17.16 15.25
C GLY A 179 14.78 -17.80 16.50
N ASN A 180 14.62 -17.15 17.67
CA ASN A 180 15.16 -17.61 18.96
C ASN A 180 14.18 -18.51 19.73
N GLY A 181 12.95 -18.65 19.25
CA GLY A 181 11.95 -19.52 19.85
C GLY A 181 12.21 -21.01 19.60
N SER A 182 11.47 -21.87 20.31
CA SER A 182 11.44 -23.30 19.99
C SER A 182 10.82 -23.49 18.61
N ARG A 183 11.44 -24.34 17.78
CA ARG A 183 10.97 -24.59 16.41
C ARG A 183 9.98 -25.75 16.38
N ALA A 184 8.80 -25.49 15.84
CA ALA A 184 7.83 -26.52 15.51
C ALA A 184 8.23 -27.29 14.24
N VAL A 185 7.55 -28.41 13.98
CA VAL A 185 7.71 -29.16 12.73
C VAL A 185 7.02 -28.40 11.61
N THR A 186 7.73 -28.16 10.50
CA THR A 186 7.15 -27.54 9.30
C THR A 186 6.00 -28.41 8.76
N PRO A 187 4.81 -27.83 8.51
CA PRO A 187 3.71 -28.54 7.87
C PRO A 187 4.12 -29.14 6.52
N THR A 188 3.67 -30.36 6.23
CA THR A 188 3.94 -31.04 4.96
C THR A 188 3.01 -30.61 3.82
N SER A 189 1.88 -29.96 4.14
CA SER A 189 0.90 -29.47 3.17
C SER A 189 0.18 -28.24 3.68
N ALA A 190 -0.27 -27.40 2.76
CA ALA A 190 -1.11 -26.25 3.04
C ALA A 190 -2.57 -26.66 3.33
N PRO A 191 -3.34 -25.84 4.08
CA PRO A 191 -4.75 -26.09 4.31
C PRO A 191 -5.56 -25.98 3.01
N ALA A 192 -6.72 -26.65 2.96
CA ALA A 192 -7.60 -26.64 1.79
C ALA A 192 -8.15 -25.23 1.45
N CYS A 193 -8.17 -24.31 2.42
CA CYS A 193 -8.57 -22.92 2.21
C CYS A 193 -7.49 -22.06 1.52
N ARG A 194 -6.25 -22.55 1.37
CA ARG A 194 -5.19 -21.81 0.66
C ARG A 194 -5.64 -21.52 -0.77
N HIS A 195 -5.60 -20.24 -1.15
CA HIS A 195 -5.92 -19.81 -2.50
C HIS A 195 -4.66 -19.24 -3.16
N ALA A 196 -4.28 -19.77 -4.33
CA ALA A 196 -3.11 -19.25 -5.03
C ALA A 196 -3.32 -17.76 -5.34
N PHE A 197 -2.30 -16.96 -5.06
CA PHE A 197 -2.38 -15.52 -5.22
C PHE A 197 -2.14 -15.20 -6.68
N GLU A 198 -3.03 -14.42 -7.26
CA GLU A 198 -2.91 -13.88 -8.60
C GLU A 198 -3.03 -12.36 -8.52
N THR A 199 -2.20 -11.66 -9.28
CA THR A 199 -2.29 -10.20 -9.39
C THR A 199 -3.64 -9.85 -10.02
N PRO A 200 -4.49 -9.06 -9.34
CA PRO A 200 -5.84 -8.83 -9.82
C PRO A 200 -5.86 -7.92 -11.05
N ARG A 201 -6.74 -8.25 -12.00
CA ARG A 201 -7.09 -7.37 -13.13
C ARG A 201 -8.27 -6.45 -12.83
N GLU A 202 -9.03 -6.76 -11.78
CA GLU A 202 -10.19 -5.99 -11.32
C GLU A 202 -10.04 -5.67 -9.83
N ALA A 203 -10.48 -4.47 -9.43
CA ALA A 203 -10.48 -4.07 -8.03
C ALA A 203 -11.85 -4.36 -7.39
N ARG A 204 -11.84 -4.92 -6.17
CA ARG A 204 -13.07 -5.11 -5.39
C ARG A 204 -13.51 -3.81 -4.72
N ARG A 205 -14.80 -3.71 -4.41
CA ARG A 205 -15.38 -2.59 -3.65
C ARG A 205 -16.31 -3.11 -2.57
N ASP A 206 -16.41 -2.30 -1.52
CA ASP A 206 -17.31 -2.50 -0.40
C ASP A 206 -18.75 -2.52 -0.89
N GLU A 207 -19.59 -3.39 -0.33
CA GLU A 207 -20.99 -3.52 -0.72
C GLU A 207 -21.83 -2.27 -0.41
N ARG A 208 -21.34 -1.39 0.48
CA ARG A 208 -21.96 -0.09 0.75
C ARG A 208 -21.92 0.83 -0.47
N PHE A 209 -20.98 0.64 -1.40
CA PHE A 209 -20.95 1.42 -2.64
C PHE A 209 -22.08 0.99 -3.59
N THR A 210 -23.09 1.84 -3.74
CA THR A 210 -24.31 1.52 -4.50
C THR A 210 -24.25 1.89 -5.99
N ARG A 211 -23.20 2.61 -6.42
CA ARG A 211 -22.97 3.04 -7.81
C ARG A 211 -21.66 2.47 -8.41
N PRO A 212 -21.43 1.14 -8.39
CA PRO A 212 -20.25 0.56 -9.01
C PRO A 212 -20.33 0.63 -10.54
N GLY A 213 -19.23 1.01 -11.19
CA GLY A 213 -19.14 1.05 -12.65
C GLY A 213 -19.99 2.14 -13.31
N ALA A 214 -20.33 3.21 -12.58
CA ALA A 214 -20.99 4.37 -13.17
C ALA A 214 -20.11 5.00 -14.27
N ASP A 215 -20.76 5.48 -15.33
CA ASP A 215 -20.11 6.32 -16.33
C ASP A 215 -19.63 7.62 -15.67
N GLU A 216 -18.54 8.21 -16.18
CA GLU A 216 -18.14 9.53 -15.74
C GLU A 216 -19.22 10.55 -16.11
N GLU A 217 -19.90 11.09 -15.10
CA GLU A 217 -20.76 12.24 -15.30
C GLU A 217 -19.91 13.46 -15.64
N LEU A 218 -20.44 14.31 -16.51
CA LEU A 218 -19.79 15.59 -16.81
C LEU A 218 -19.79 16.43 -15.55
N MET A 219 -18.59 16.87 -15.15
CA MET A 219 -18.44 17.83 -14.07
C MET A 219 -19.35 19.05 -14.30
N PRO A 220 -20.05 19.54 -13.27
CA PRO A 220 -20.74 20.83 -13.33
C PRO A 220 -19.80 21.94 -13.81
N ASP A 221 -20.35 23.03 -14.37
CA ASP A 221 -19.53 24.18 -14.77
C ASP A 221 -18.83 24.81 -13.55
N GLU A 222 -17.56 25.24 -13.69
CA GLU A 222 -16.80 25.90 -12.59
C GLU A 222 -17.51 27.17 -12.09
N ALA A 223 -18.37 27.79 -12.89
CA ALA A 223 -19.21 28.94 -12.49
C ALA A 223 -20.31 28.57 -11.47
N ASP A 224 -20.73 27.30 -11.41
CA ASP A 224 -21.62 26.78 -10.36
C ASP A 224 -20.78 26.23 -9.21
N TYR A 225 -20.24 27.16 -8.40
CA TYR A 225 -19.26 26.85 -7.37
C TYR A 225 -19.69 25.70 -6.44
N ASP A 226 -20.93 25.73 -5.95
CA ASP A 226 -21.40 24.76 -4.95
C ASP A 226 -21.48 23.36 -5.55
N ARG A 227 -22.13 23.20 -6.71
CA ARG A 227 -22.26 21.88 -7.35
C ARG A 227 -20.92 21.36 -7.85
N HIS A 228 -20.07 22.23 -8.38
CA HIS A 228 -18.74 21.85 -8.82
C HIS A 228 -17.85 21.38 -7.67
N THR A 229 -17.91 22.07 -6.52
CA THR A 229 -17.13 21.67 -5.34
C THR A 229 -17.60 20.33 -4.78
N VAL A 230 -18.91 20.04 -4.80
CA VAL A 230 -19.42 18.72 -4.40
C VAL A 230 -18.83 17.62 -5.30
N GLU A 231 -18.91 17.79 -6.62
CA GLU A 231 -18.36 16.82 -7.58
C GLU A 231 -16.84 16.67 -7.44
N GLU A 232 -16.11 17.76 -7.20
CA GLU A 232 -14.66 17.75 -6.96
C GLU A 232 -14.29 16.82 -5.79
N PHE A 233 -14.96 16.94 -4.64
CA PHE A 233 -14.70 16.08 -3.49
C PHE A 233 -15.32 14.69 -3.59
N GLU A 234 -16.37 14.52 -4.40
CA GLU A 234 -16.84 13.20 -4.82
C GLU A 234 -15.74 12.49 -5.63
N ARG A 235 -15.08 13.17 -6.57
CA ARG A 235 -13.95 12.60 -7.34
C ARG A 235 -12.75 12.25 -6.47
N TYR A 236 -12.37 13.12 -5.53
CA TYR A 236 -11.36 12.77 -4.52
C TYR A 236 -11.71 11.45 -3.81
N SER A 237 -12.97 11.26 -3.40
CA SER A 237 -13.43 10.02 -2.74
C SER A 237 -13.26 8.73 -3.57
N THR A 238 -13.00 8.86 -4.88
CA THR A 238 -12.77 7.73 -5.79
C THR A 238 -11.29 7.39 -6.01
N GLU A 239 -10.36 8.22 -5.51
CA GLU A 239 -8.91 8.09 -5.74
C GLU A 239 -8.26 6.84 -5.12
N MET A 240 -9.03 6.03 -4.39
CA MET A 240 -8.62 4.66 -4.05
C MET A 240 -8.18 3.86 -5.28
N LEU A 241 -8.75 4.12 -6.46
CA LEU A 241 -8.30 3.49 -7.73
C LEU A 241 -6.84 3.83 -8.11
N ALA A 242 -6.37 5.03 -7.75
CA ALA A 242 -5.00 5.45 -7.99
C ALA A 242 -4.06 4.73 -7.03
N ALA A 243 -4.42 4.63 -5.75
CA ALA A 243 -3.70 3.84 -4.75
C ALA A 243 -3.54 2.37 -5.19
N GLU A 244 -4.63 1.75 -5.66
CA GLU A 244 -4.64 0.38 -6.18
C GLU A 244 -3.75 0.20 -7.41
N THR A 245 -3.72 1.19 -8.31
CA THR A 245 -2.81 1.20 -9.47
C THR A 245 -1.35 1.18 -9.01
N VAL A 246 -0.98 2.07 -8.08
CA VAL A 246 0.40 2.11 -7.56
C VAL A 246 0.74 0.79 -6.86
N ALA A 247 -0.21 0.18 -6.16
CA ALA A 247 -0.03 -1.11 -5.48
C ALA A 247 0.30 -2.24 -6.46
N VAL A 248 -0.43 -2.35 -7.59
CA VAL A 248 -0.14 -3.31 -8.67
C VAL A 248 1.24 -3.07 -9.26
N VAL A 249 1.61 -1.81 -9.51
CA VAL A 249 2.92 -1.44 -10.03
C VAL A 249 4.04 -1.86 -9.07
N MET A 250 3.91 -1.54 -7.78
CA MET A 250 4.87 -1.93 -6.73
C MET A 250 5.02 -3.45 -6.66
N HIS A 251 3.91 -4.17 -6.67
CA HIS A 251 3.87 -5.63 -6.62
C HIS A 251 4.50 -6.27 -7.86
N SER A 252 4.36 -5.65 -9.03
CA SER A 252 4.91 -6.17 -10.29
C SER A 252 6.42 -5.96 -10.45
N PHE A 253 7.02 -5.07 -9.66
CA PHE A 253 8.43 -4.72 -9.74
C PHE A 253 9.23 -5.01 -8.44
N PRO A 254 9.20 -6.25 -7.91
CA PRO A 254 9.87 -6.58 -6.64
C PRO A 254 11.39 -6.43 -6.69
N ARG A 255 11.99 -6.36 -7.89
CA ARG A 255 13.44 -6.26 -8.11
C ARG A 255 13.92 -4.85 -8.48
N MET A 256 13.05 -3.86 -8.48
CA MET A 256 13.47 -2.46 -8.59
C MET A 256 14.30 -2.03 -7.37
N PRO A 257 15.16 -1.01 -7.48
CA PRO A 257 15.93 -0.51 -6.34
C PRO A 257 15.03 -0.15 -5.15
N TRP A 258 15.52 -0.32 -3.91
CA TRP A 258 14.73 -0.05 -2.70
C TRP A 258 14.08 1.34 -2.69
N GLY A 259 14.78 2.37 -3.20
CA GLY A 259 14.23 3.72 -3.30
C GLY A 259 12.93 3.80 -4.12
N PHE A 260 12.76 2.95 -5.14
CA PHE A 260 11.51 2.88 -5.91
C PHE A 260 10.36 2.39 -5.03
N GLN A 261 10.57 1.27 -4.34
CA GLN A 261 9.56 0.71 -3.45
C GLN A 261 9.19 1.68 -2.32
N PHE A 262 10.17 2.39 -1.77
CA PHE A 262 9.96 3.39 -0.73
C PHE A 262 9.15 4.61 -1.23
N ASP A 263 9.54 5.19 -2.36
CA ASP A 263 8.85 6.33 -2.96
C ASP A 263 7.44 5.96 -3.44
N SER A 264 7.26 4.79 -4.05
CA SER A 264 5.95 4.30 -4.48
C SER A 264 5.03 3.97 -3.31
N ALA A 265 5.55 3.48 -2.18
CA ALA A 265 4.74 3.29 -0.97
C ALA A 265 4.22 4.63 -0.43
N ARG A 266 5.03 5.70 -0.50
CA ARG A 266 4.59 7.05 -0.16
C ARG A 266 3.52 7.54 -1.14
N HIS A 267 3.75 7.42 -2.45
CA HIS A 267 2.75 7.78 -3.47
C HIS A 267 1.42 7.06 -3.22
N LEU A 268 1.45 5.74 -3.06
CA LEU A 268 0.25 4.94 -2.77
C LEU A 268 -0.54 5.47 -1.57
N TYR A 269 0.13 5.76 -0.46
CA TYR A 269 -0.56 6.26 0.73
C TYR A 269 -1.11 7.68 0.55
N ASP A 270 -0.47 8.50 -0.29
CA ASP A 270 -0.98 9.82 -0.62
C ASP A 270 -2.34 9.71 -1.34
N GLU A 271 -2.47 8.80 -2.30
CA GLU A 271 -3.74 8.51 -2.99
C GLU A 271 -4.83 7.99 -2.03
N VAL A 272 -4.44 7.16 -1.04
CA VAL A 272 -5.37 6.74 0.03
C VAL A 272 -5.80 7.94 0.86
N ARG A 273 -4.89 8.86 1.20
CA ARG A 273 -5.25 10.08 1.93
C ARG A 273 -6.15 10.97 1.10
N HIS A 274 -5.91 11.11 -0.20
CA HIS A 274 -6.78 11.91 -1.07
C HIS A 274 -8.22 11.36 -1.09
N CYS A 275 -8.36 10.03 -1.19
CA CYS A 275 -9.64 9.36 -0.98
C CYS A 275 -10.27 9.73 0.37
N LEU A 276 -9.50 9.70 1.45
CA LEU A 276 -9.97 10.06 2.79
C LEU A 276 -10.30 11.56 2.93
N MET A 277 -9.62 12.45 2.23
CA MET A 277 -9.95 13.89 2.18
C MET A 277 -11.35 14.10 1.57
N GLY A 278 -11.66 13.39 0.47
CA GLY A 278 -13.02 13.38 -0.10
C GLY A 278 -14.06 12.89 0.90
N PHE A 279 -13.80 11.76 1.57
CA PHE A 279 -14.67 11.21 2.60
C PHE A 279 -14.89 12.18 3.77
N GLU A 280 -13.83 12.80 4.26
CA GLU A 280 -13.89 13.78 5.34
C GLU A 280 -14.74 14.98 4.93
N TRP A 281 -14.47 15.54 3.74
CA TRP A 281 -15.17 16.70 3.22
C TRP A 281 -16.68 16.43 3.06
N MET A 282 -17.03 15.29 2.48
CA MET A 282 -18.41 14.87 2.24
C MET A 282 -19.17 14.70 3.56
N ARG A 283 -18.58 13.98 4.53
CA ARG A 283 -19.21 13.74 5.84
C ARG A 283 -19.42 15.03 6.63
N GLN A 284 -18.49 15.97 6.59
CA GLN A 284 -18.65 17.28 7.25
C GLN A 284 -19.83 18.08 6.69
N ARG A 285 -20.30 17.75 5.48
CA ARG A 285 -21.43 18.41 4.80
C ARG A 285 -22.69 17.54 4.72
N GLY A 286 -22.72 16.42 5.46
CA GLY A 286 -23.89 15.54 5.53
C GLY A 286 -24.09 14.65 4.30
N PHE A 287 -23.10 14.56 3.42
CA PHE A 287 -23.09 13.59 2.33
C PHE A 287 -22.55 12.25 2.81
N ASP A 288 -23.11 11.17 2.26
CA ASP A 288 -22.59 9.82 2.46
C ASP A 288 -21.63 9.46 1.32
N PRO A 289 -20.31 9.33 1.59
CA PRO A 289 -19.33 9.01 0.57
C PRO A 289 -19.49 7.60 -0.03
N PHE A 290 -20.27 6.71 0.59
CA PHE A 290 -20.61 5.42 -0.02
C PHE A 290 -21.63 5.55 -1.16
N ASN A 291 -22.25 6.71 -1.36
CA ASN A 291 -23.07 7.00 -2.53
C ASN A 291 -22.26 7.54 -3.72
N SER A 292 -20.96 7.78 -3.55
CA SER A 292 -20.09 8.18 -4.65
C SER A 292 -19.97 7.09 -5.72
N PRO A 293 -19.94 7.44 -7.01
CA PRO A 293 -19.70 6.50 -8.10
C PRO A 293 -18.33 5.85 -7.93
N GLN A 294 -18.21 4.56 -8.30
CA GLN A 294 -16.93 3.85 -8.29
C GLN A 294 -16.52 3.50 -9.72
N TYR A 295 -15.51 4.20 -10.25
CA TYR A 295 -15.02 4.08 -11.63
C TYR A 295 -14.10 2.86 -11.86
N LEU A 296 -14.57 1.67 -11.50
CA LEU A 296 -13.77 0.42 -11.54
C LEU A 296 -13.30 0.02 -12.95
N HIS A 297 -14.01 0.46 -13.98
CA HIS A 297 -13.64 0.23 -15.36
C HIS A 297 -12.30 0.93 -15.70
N ILE A 298 -11.95 2.04 -15.04
CA ILE A 298 -10.64 2.71 -15.20
C ILE A 298 -9.51 1.81 -14.72
N PHE A 299 -9.68 1.17 -13.55
CA PHE A 299 -8.69 0.24 -13.02
C PHE A 299 -8.50 -0.94 -13.97
N THR A 300 -9.61 -1.54 -14.42
CA THR A 300 -9.62 -2.67 -15.36
C THR A 300 -8.96 -2.31 -16.70
N TRP A 301 -9.26 -1.12 -17.23
CA TRP A 301 -8.60 -0.60 -18.42
C TRP A 301 -7.11 -0.38 -18.21
N ARG A 302 -6.69 0.09 -17.03
CA ARG A 302 -5.28 0.38 -16.77
C ARG A 302 -4.47 -0.91 -16.59
N THR A 303 -5.00 -1.90 -15.88
CA THR A 303 -4.30 -3.16 -15.57
C THR A 303 -4.02 -4.03 -16.81
N GLN A 304 -4.65 -3.76 -17.95
CA GLN A 304 -4.33 -4.43 -19.21
C GLN A 304 -2.98 -4.01 -19.80
N PHE A 305 -2.46 -2.85 -19.41
CA PHE A 305 -1.17 -2.36 -19.91
C PHE A 305 -0.01 -2.88 -19.06
N PRO A 306 1.22 -2.95 -19.61
CA PRO A 306 2.40 -3.26 -18.80
C PRO A 306 2.54 -2.30 -17.60
N PRO A 307 2.98 -2.77 -16.42
CA PRO A 307 3.05 -1.95 -15.20
C PRO A 307 3.82 -0.62 -15.34
N VAL A 308 4.85 -0.56 -16.20
CA VAL A 308 5.56 0.70 -16.50
C VAL A 308 4.68 1.72 -17.23
N MET A 309 3.78 1.27 -18.12
CA MET A 309 2.79 2.14 -18.76
C MET A 309 1.73 2.58 -17.75
N GLN A 310 1.28 1.71 -16.85
CA GLN A 310 0.32 2.06 -15.80
C GLN A 310 0.82 3.21 -14.93
N TYR A 311 2.09 3.13 -14.49
CA TYR A 311 2.73 4.17 -13.70
C TYR A 311 2.95 5.47 -14.49
N CYS A 312 3.30 5.37 -15.77
CA CYS A 312 3.44 6.53 -16.65
C CYS A 312 2.08 7.23 -16.91
N LEU A 313 1.00 6.47 -17.12
CA LEU A 313 -0.35 7.01 -17.29
C LEU A 313 -0.77 7.79 -16.04
N LEU A 314 -0.45 7.30 -14.84
CA LEU A 314 -0.78 7.99 -13.59
C LEU A 314 0.09 9.24 -13.44
N THR A 315 1.41 9.06 -13.39
CA THR A 315 2.35 10.15 -13.04
C THR A 315 2.51 11.23 -14.10
N MET A 316 2.51 10.85 -15.37
CA MET A 316 2.74 11.82 -16.46
C MET A 316 1.43 12.19 -17.17
N GLY A 317 0.44 11.30 -17.16
CA GLY A 317 -0.89 11.56 -17.71
C GLY A 317 -1.77 12.32 -16.72
N ASN A 318 -2.26 11.64 -15.69
CA ASN A 318 -3.22 12.20 -14.75
C ASN A 318 -2.67 13.41 -13.97
N GLU A 319 -1.56 13.24 -13.24
CA GLU A 319 -1.09 14.22 -12.25
C GLU A 319 -0.62 15.53 -12.91
N VAL A 320 0.22 15.44 -13.95
CA VAL A 320 0.74 16.63 -14.69
C VAL A 320 -0.39 17.49 -15.25
N HIS A 321 -1.45 16.87 -15.78
CA HIS A 321 -2.51 17.60 -16.46
C HIS A 321 -3.58 18.16 -15.50
N ALA A 322 -3.57 17.75 -14.23
CA ALA A 322 -4.50 18.23 -13.21
C ALA A 322 -4.07 19.57 -12.57
N PHE A 323 -2.78 19.94 -12.59
CA PHE A 323 -2.29 21.17 -11.94
C PHE A 323 -3.01 22.47 -12.35
N PRO A 324 -3.25 22.76 -13.65
CA PRO A 324 -3.93 24.00 -14.02
C PRO A 324 -5.35 24.10 -13.46
N TYR A 325 -6.06 22.98 -13.37
CA TYR A 325 -7.38 22.89 -12.76
C TYR A 325 -7.29 23.16 -11.24
N ARG A 326 -6.44 22.41 -10.53
CA ARG A 326 -6.25 22.55 -9.07
C ARG A 326 -5.88 23.97 -8.65
N HIS A 327 -5.00 24.65 -9.39
CA HIS A 327 -4.66 26.04 -9.10
C HIS A 327 -5.84 27.02 -9.26
N ARG A 328 -6.70 26.83 -10.26
CA ARG A 328 -7.92 27.64 -10.39
C ARG A 328 -8.86 27.41 -9.22
N ARG A 329 -9.02 26.16 -8.80
CA ARG A 329 -9.88 25.77 -7.68
C ARG A 329 -9.42 26.36 -6.35
N VAL A 330 -8.12 26.33 -6.05
CA VAL A 330 -7.55 27.03 -4.89
C VAL A 330 -7.90 28.51 -4.88
N GLU A 331 -7.74 29.21 -6.00
CA GLU A 331 -8.07 30.63 -6.07
C GLU A 331 -9.58 30.88 -5.91
N GLU A 332 -10.42 29.98 -6.41
CA GLU A 332 -11.87 30.09 -6.23
C GLU A 332 -12.31 29.86 -4.78
N HIS A 333 -11.79 28.81 -4.12
CA HIS A 333 -12.05 28.57 -2.69
C HIS A 333 -11.63 29.73 -1.80
N LYS A 334 -10.51 30.41 -2.13
CA LYS A 334 -10.09 31.62 -1.42
C LYS A 334 -11.09 32.77 -1.57
N LYS A 335 -11.62 32.99 -2.76
CA LYS A 335 -12.59 34.06 -3.02
C LYS A 335 -13.92 33.81 -2.30
N THR A 336 -14.36 32.56 -2.22
CA THR A 336 -15.61 32.18 -1.56
C THR A 336 -15.46 32.01 -0.05
N GLY A 337 -14.22 31.95 0.46
CA GLY A 337 -13.92 31.79 1.88
C GLY A 337 -14.03 30.35 2.38
N ASP A 338 -14.07 29.35 1.49
CA ASP A 338 -14.07 27.93 1.85
C ASP A 338 -12.66 27.46 2.21
N ALA A 339 -12.25 27.77 3.44
CA ALA A 339 -10.92 27.48 3.93
C ALA A 339 -10.59 25.97 3.96
N LEU A 340 -11.58 25.09 4.14
CA LEU A 340 -11.33 23.65 4.17
C LEU A 340 -10.94 23.15 2.77
N SER A 341 -11.77 23.46 1.78
CA SER A 341 -11.55 23.04 0.40
C SER A 341 -10.24 23.61 -0.15
N GLU A 342 -9.93 24.88 0.18
CA GLU A 342 -8.66 25.51 -0.18
C GLU A 342 -7.45 24.76 0.37
N GLN A 343 -7.47 24.38 1.66
CA GLN A 343 -6.34 23.67 2.28
C GLN A 343 -6.20 22.26 1.71
N PHE A 344 -7.30 21.55 1.50
CA PHE A 344 -7.28 20.19 0.96
C PHE A 344 -6.64 20.16 -0.44
N VAL A 345 -7.09 21.04 -1.34
CA VAL A 345 -6.52 21.12 -2.70
C VAL A 345 -5.04 21.57 -2.67
N ARG A 346 -4.62 22.38 -1.69
CA ARG A 346 -3.20 22.76 -1.55
C ARG A 346 -2.30 21.63 -1.07
N TYR A 347 -2.78 20.77 -0.16
CA TYR A 347 -2.04 19.57 0.23
C TYR A 347 -1.92 18.60 -0.94
N ASP A 348 -3.02 18.38 -1.67
CA ASP A 348 -3.04 17.60 -2.91
C ASP A 348 -2.01 18.13 -3.93
N ILE A 349 -1.99 19.43 -4.25
CA ILE A 349 -0.97 20.01 -5.15
C ILE A 349 0.47 19.70 -4.70
N ALA A 350 0.73 19.69 -3.39
CA ALA A 350 2.07 19.40 -2.86
C ALA A 350 2.43 17.91 -3.03
N ASP A 351 1.48 17.01 -2.77
CA ASP A 351 1.63 15.57 -2.96
C ASP A 351 1.82 15.23 -4.45
N GLU A 352 1.00 15.79 -5.31
CA GLU A 352 1.01 15.60 -6.78
C GLU A 352 2.29 16.12 -7.43
N THR A 353 2.83 17.24 -6.90
CA THR A 353 4.15 17.72 -7.32
C THR A 353 5.23 16.67 -7.04
N GLN A 354 5.10 15.94 -5.94
CA GLN A 354 6.02 14.88 -5.57
C GLN A 354 5.79 13.62 -6.39
N HIS A 355 4.55 13.26 -6.71
CA HIS A 355 4.24 12.13 -7.57
C HIS A 355 4.82 12.27 -8.98
N VAL A 356 4.72 13.46 -9.58
CA VAL A 356 5.38 13.76 -10.87
C VAL A 356 6.91 13.66 -10.76
N ARG A 357 7.49 14.04 -9.62
CA ARG A 357 8.93 13.86 -9.38
C ARG A 357 9.30 12.39 -9.28
N PHE A 358 8.46 11.57 -8.65
CA PHE A 358 8.63 10.12 -8.62
C PHE A 358 8.55 9.52 -10.03
N GLY A 359 7.55 9.91 -10.84
CA GLY A 359 7.45 9.51 -12.24
C GLY A 359 8.72 9.84 -13.03
N LYS A 360 9.20 11.09 -12.97
CA LYS A 360 10.45 11.51 -13.64
C LYS A 360 11.69 10.77 -13.14
N ARG A 361 11.73 10.43 -11.85
CA ARG A 361 12.85 9.70 -11.25
C ARG A 361 12.87 8.24 -11.68
N TRP A 362 11.73 7.58 -11.66
CA TRP A 362 11.65 6.12 -11.72
C TRP A 362 11.32 5.57 -13.10
N LEU A 363 10.60 6.30 -13.96
CA LEU A 363 10.32 5.84 -15.32
C LEU A 363 11.58 5.45 -16.12
N PRO A 364 12.68 6.24 -16.15
CA PRO A 364 13.91 5.82 -16.82
C PRO A 364 14.49 4.49 -16.31
N GLU A 365 14.44 4.27 -14.99
CA GLU A 365 14.95 3.05 -14.36
C GLU A 365 14.02 1.86 -14.62
N MET A 366 12.70 2.07 -14.62
CA MET A 366 11.71 1.04 -14.95
C MET A 366 11.85 0.59 -16.41
N LEU A 367 11.99 1.54 -17.35
CA LEU A 367 12.18 1.23 -18.77
C LEU A 367 13.46 0.42 -19.00
N LYS A 368 14.55 0.82 -18.34
CA LYS A 368 15.80 0.05 -18.33
C LYS A 368 15.61 -1.35 -17.72
N HIS A 369 14.84 -1.47 -16.64
CA HIS A 369 14.57 -2.74 -15.97
C HIS A 369 13.83 -3.74 -16.87
N VAL A 370 12.87 -3.26 -17.66
CA VAL A 370 12.10 -4.10 -18.61
C VAL A 370 12.76 -4.24 -19.99
N GLY A 371 13.88 -3.55 -20.22
CA GLY A 371 14.58 -3.58 -21.51
C GLY A 371 13.83 -2.86 -22.64
N GLU A 372 13.05 -1.83 -22.32
CA GLU A 372 12.35 -1.03 -23.34
C GLU A 372 13.37 -0.23 -24.18
N PRO A 373 13.35 -0.37 -25.52
CA PRO A 373 14.31 0.31 -26.41
C PRO A 373 14.04 1.80 -26.64
N LYS A 374 12.79 2.27 -26.46
CA LYS A 374 12.46 3.70 -26.64
C LYS A 374 13.15 4.56 -25.59
N SER A 375 13.45 5.81 -25.96
CA SER A 375 13.85 6.81 -24.97
C SER A 375 12.70 7.07 -23.99
N THR A 376 13.01 7.53 -22.77
CA THR A 376 11.97 7.88 -21.79
C THR A 376 10.99 8.91 -22.37
N ASP A 377 11.49 9.91 -23.08
CA ASP A 377 10.65 10.97 -23.67
C ASP A 377 9.72 10.43 -24.74
N ASP A 378 10.22 9.56 -25.64
CA ASP A 378 9.38 8.92 -26.67
C ASP A 378 8.34 7.99 -26.06
N TYR A 379 8.71 7.26 -25.00
CA TYR A 379 7.80 6.37 -24.29
C TYR A 379 6.68 7.15 -23.59
N VAL A 380 7.04 8.23 -22.90
CA VAL A 380 6.08 9.13 -22.25
C VAL A 380 5.17 9.72 -23.32
N ALA A 381 5.69 10.28 -24.41
CA ALA A 381 4.87 10.86 -25.48
C ALA A 381 3.86 9.86 -26.08
N ALA A 382 4.30 8.62 -26.33
CA ALA A 382 3.42 7.55 -26.81
C ALA A 382 2.35 7.19 -25.77
N THR A 383 2.71 7.12 -24.49
CA THR A 383 1.76 6.85 -23.40
C THR A 383 0.74 7.98 -23.23
N ILE A 384 1.17 9.24 -23.35
CA ILE A 384 0.28 10.41 -23.31
C ILE A 384 -0.69 10.38 -24.49
N SER A 385 -0.27 9.95 -25.67
CA SER A 385 -1.20 9.78 -26.79
C SER A 385 -2.31 8.77 -26.50
N VAL A 386 -2.01 7.68 -25.77
CA VAL A 386 -3.04 6.72 -25.32
C VAL A 386 -3.95 7.38 -24.27
N TRP A 387 -3.37 8.09 -23.31
CA TRP A 387 -4.10 8.83 -22.29
C TRP A 387 -5.07 9.86 -22.89
N GLU A 388 -4.63 10.65 -23.87
CA GLU A 388 -5.46 11.65 -24.56
C GLU A 388 -6.61 11.02 -25.35
N ASN A 389 -6.34 9.91 -26.04
CA ASN A 389 -7.32 9.29 -26.93
C ASN A 389 -8.32 8.39 -26.21
N GLU A 390 -7.94 7.81 -25.07
CA GLU A 390 -8.75 6.82 -24.37
C GLU A 390 -9.22 7.27 -22.99
N TYR A 391 -8.31 7.79 -22.16
CA TYR A 391 -8.65 8.20 -20.79
C TYR A 391 -9.45 9.49 -20.79
N LYS A 392 -8.94 10.56 -21.42
CA LYS A 392 -9.64 11.86 -21.45
C LYS A 392 -10.98 11.84 -22.15
N THR A 393 -11.19 10.89 -23.07
CA THR A 393 -12.42 10.77 -23.85
C THR A 393 -13.44 9.86 -23.19
N GLY A 394 -13.06 9.14 -22.12
CA GLY A 394 -13.88 8.09 -21.51
C GLY A 394 -14.03 6.82 -22.37
N LYS A 395 -13.33 6.70 -23.50
CA LYS A 395 -13.45 5.54 -24.40
C LYS A 395 -12.98 4.24 -23.74
N LEU A 396 -11.88 4.32 -22.99
CA LEU A 396 -11.32 3.25 -22.14
C LEU A 396 -11.43 1.85 -22.75
N SER A 397 -10.79 1.63 -23.91
CA SER A 397 -10.96 0.42 -24.71
C SER A 397 -10.41 -0.80 -23.97
N LEU A 398 -11.23 -1.83 -23.74
CA LEU A 398 -10.79 -3.09 -23.18
C LEU A 398 -10.39 -4.05 -24.30
N ASN A 399 -9.15 -4.52 -24.27
CA ASN A 399 -8.72 -5.64 -25.09
C ASN A 399 -9.25 -6.93 -24.45
N VAL A 400 -10.27 -7.52 -25.06
CA VAL A 400 -10.76 -8.85 -24.65
C VAL A 400 -9.74 -9.87 -25.12
N GLU A 401 -9.00 -10.46 -24.18
CA GLU A 401 -8.19 -11.66 -24.41
C GLU A 401 -9.02 -12.94 -24.29
#